data_AF-A0A935W6F2-F1
#
_entry.id   AF-A0A935W6F2-F1
#
_cell.length_a   1.000
_cell.length_b   1.000
_cell.length_c   1.000
_cell.angle_alpha   90.00
_cell.angle_beta   90.00
_cell.angle_gamma   90.00
#
_symmetry.space_group_name_H-M   'P 1'
#
loop_
_entity.id
_entity.type
_entity.pdbx_description
1 polymer ?
#
loop_
_entity_poly.entity_id
_entity_poly.type
_entity_poly.pdbx_seq_one_letter_code
_entity_poly.pdbx_strand_id
1 'polypeptide(L)'
;MYFPTNKYKAIIREDNNELIAIQKNTYQLVTNAEVIKPVLEQLNDLTTDWYIDPSHSCVENSRMRLQITFPEITLHDGESDIALSLFVHNSYD
;
A
#
# COMPACT_ATOMS: atom_id res chain seq x y z
N MET A 1 -12.44 -35.26 -11.73
CA MET A 1 -12.68 -34.39 -10.56
C MET A 1 -11.34 -33.77 -10.21
N TYR A 2 -11.14 -32.48 -10.48
CA TYR A 2 -9.84 -31.81 -10.30
C TYR A 2 -9.84 -31.10 -8.94
N PHE A 3 -9.06 -31.62 -7.99
CA PHE A 3 -8.88 -30.98 -6.69
C PHE A 3 -7.85 -29.86 -6.86
N PRO A 4 -8.15 -28.59 -6.52
CA PRO A 4 -7.11 -27.58 -6.44
C PRO A 4 -6.10 -28.09 -5.41
N THR A 5 -4.86 -28.29 -5.86
CA THR A 5 -3.80 -28.84 -5.03
C THR A 5 -3.67 -28.03 -3.74
N ASN A 6 -3.37 -28.66 -2.60
CA ASN A 6 -3.02 -28.06 -1.29
C ASN A 6 -1.82 -27.06 -1.32
N LYS A 7 -1.47 -26.55 -2.50
CA LYS A 7 -0.39 -25.61 -2.78
C LYS A 7 -0.89 -24.17 -2.94
N TYR A 8 -2.18 -23.95 -3.22
CA TYR A 8 -2.73 -22.63 -3.52
C TYR A 8 -4.04 -22.36 -2.78
N LYS A 9 -4.30 -21.09 -2.52
CA LYS A 9 -5.53 -20.54 -1.94
C LYS A 9 -6.01 -19.34 -2.74
N ALA A 10 -7.31 -19.13 -2.74
CA ALA A 10 -7.93 -17.93 -3.28
C ALA A 10 -8.03 -16.85 -2.20
N ILE A 11 -7.74 -15.61 -2.55
CA ILE A 11 -8.09 -14.41 -1.79
C ILE A 11 -9.40 -13.92 -2.38
N ILE A 12 -10.45 -13.86 -1.56
CA ILE A 12 -11.80 -13.51 -1.98
C ILE A 12 -12.30 -12.40 -1.06
N ARG A 13 -12.99 -11.42 -1.64
CA ARG A 13 -13.67 -10.37 -0.87
C ARG A 13 -14.85 -10.95 -0.10
N GLU A 14 -14.91 -10.67 1.19
CA GLU A 14 -15.97 -11.18 2.08
C GLU A 14 -17.34 -10.59 1.77
N ASP A 15 -17.41 -9.35 1.27
CA ASP A 15 -18.66 -8.63 1.08
C ASP A 15 -19.39 -8.95 -0.24
N ASN A 16 -18.65 -9.26 -1.30
CA ASN A 16 -19.21 -9.50 -2.63
C ASN A 16 -18.77 -10.82 -3.29
N ASN A 17 -17.96 -11.64 -2.61
CA ASN A 17 -17.38 -12.89 -3.12
C ASN A 17 -16.52 -12.74 -4.38
N GLU A 18 -16.04 -11.54 -4.66
CA GLU A 18 -15.15 -11.29 -5.79
C GLU A 18 -13.78 -11.93 -5.57
N LEU A 19 -13.32 -12.70 -6.56
CA LEU A 19 -11.98 -13.28 -6.56
C LEU A 19 -10.95 -12.17 -6.78
N ILE A 20 -10.06 -11.98 -5.82
CA ILE A 20 -8.99 -10.98 -5.90
C ILE A 20 -7.73 -11.57 -6.52
N ALA A 21 -7.28 -12.72 -6.01
CA ALA A 21 -6.06 -13.36 -6.46
C ALA A 21 -6.03 -14.85 -6.08
N ILE A 22 -5.18 -15.62 -6.75
CA ILE A 22 -4.85 -17.00 -6.37
C ILE A 22 -3.37 -17.02 -6.00
N GLN A 23 -3.10 -17.31 -4.73
CA GLN A 23 -1.76 -17.25 -4.15
C GLN A 23 -1.32 -18.61 -3.64
N LYS A 24 -0.01 -18.79 -3.44
CA LYS A 24 0.50 -19.99 -2.76
C LYS A 24 -0.06 -20.08 -1.35
N ASN A 25 -0.21 -21.29 -0.82
CA ASN A 25 -0.67 -21.47 0.56
C ASN A 25 0.27 -20.85 1.61
N THR A 26 1.54 -20.68 1.26
CA THR A 26 2.55 -19.98 2.09
C THR A 26 2.43 -18.46 2.07
N TYR A 27 1.64 -17.88 1.16
CA TYR A 27 1.42 -16.44 1.08
C TYR A 27 0.73 -15.97 2.37
N GLN A 28 1.28 -14.94 3.02
CA GLN A 28 0.68 -14.35 4.21
C GLN A 28 -0.11 -13.12 3.78
N LEU A 29 -1.41 -13.13 4.07
CA LEU A 29 -2.25 -11.98 3.81
C LEU A 29 -1.95 -10.92 4.88
N VAL A 30 -1.55 -9.74 4.44
CA VAL A 30 -1.34 -8.58 5.33
C VAL A 30 -2.38 -7.53 4.98
N THR A 31 -3.09 -7.06 5.99
CA THR A 31 -4.12 -6.04 5.84
C THR A 31 -3.48 -4.67 5.59
N ASN A 32 -4.18 -3.78 4.88
CA ASN A 32 -3.70 -2.40 4.68
C ASN A 32 -3.47 -1.68 6.02
N ALA A 33 -4.25 -1.98 7.06
CA ALA A 33 -4.09 -1.40 8.39
C ALA A 33 -2.76 -1.79 9.04
N GLU A 34 -2.31 -3.04 8.90
CA GLU A 34 -1.02 -3.51 9.43
C GLU A 34 0.17 -2.81 8.77
N VAL A 35 0.02 -2.37 7.52
CA VAL A 35 1.07 -1.64 6.79
C VAL A 35 1.01 -0.14 7.07
N ILE A 36 -0.19 0.46 7.08
CA ILE A 36 -0.37 1.91 7.19
C ILE A 36 -0.12 2.42 8.62
N LYS A 37 -0.64 1.73 9.64
CA LYS A 37 -0.59 2.23 11.03
C LYS A 37 0.84 2.51 11.52
N PRO A 38 1.83 1.60 11.36
CA PRO A 38 3.18 1.86 11.85
C PRO A 38 3.85 3.04 11.14
N VAL A 39 3.48 3.31 9.89
CA VAL A 39 3.98 4.46 9.14
C VAL A 39 3.38 5.75 9.69
N LEU A 40 2.06 5.80 9.85
CA LEU A 40 1.38 6.98 10.41
C LEU A 40 1.82 7.30 11.85
N GLU A 41 2.08 6.27 12.66
CA GLU A 41 2.64 6.43 14.01
C GLU A 41 4.01 7.11 13.97
N GLN A 42 4.91 6.67 13.08
CA GLN A 42 6.22 7.32 12.91
C GLN A 42 6.12 8.74 12.37
N LEU A 43 5.20 8.99 11.43
CA LEU A 43 4.99 10.32 10.87
C LEU A 43 4.45 11.31 11.91
N ASN A 44 3.66 10.84 12.88
CA ASN A 44 3.13 11.66 13.96
C ASN A 44 4.23 12.21 14.91
N ASP A 45 5.37 11.54 14.97
CA ASP A 45 6.52 11.94 15.80
C ASP A 45 7.50 12.87 15.07
N LEU A 46 7.28 13.14 13.78
CA LEU A 46 8.13 14.04 13.00
C LEU A 46 7.85 15.50 13.32
N THR A 47 8.90 16.32 13.34
CA THR A 47 8.80 17.78 13.40
C THR A 47 8.60 18.42 12.03
N THR A 48 8.76 17.66 10.94
CA THR A 48 8.60 18.12 9.56
C THR A 48 7.15 18.00 9.13
N ASP A 49 6.65 19.02 8.43
CA ASP A 49 5.32 18.97 7.85
C ASP A 49 5.21 17.86 6.78
N TRP A 50 4.05 17.20 6.76
CA TRP A 50 3.72 16.19 5.77
C TRP A 50 2.21 16.17 5.51
N TYR A 51 1.83 15.68 4.32
CA TYR A 51 0.43 15.43 4.00
C TYR A 51 0.30 14.18 3.15
N ILE A 52 -0.88 13.53 3.23
CA ILE A 52 -1.23 12.45 2.31
C ILE A 52 -1.73 13.08 1.02
N ASP A 53 -1.13 12.73 -0.12
CA ASP A 53 -1.56 13.22 -1.43
C ASP A 53 -2.70 12.34 -1.98
N PRO A 54 -3.96 12.84 -2.00
CA PRO A 54 -5.10 12.05 -2.46
C PRO A 54 -5.07 11.81 -3.98
N SER A 55 -4.34 12.62 -4.75
CA SER A 55 -4.27 12.51 -6.22
C SER A 55 -3.46 11.30 -6.67
N HIS A 56 -2.58 10.81 -5.79
CA HIS A 56 -1.67 9.70 -6.05
C HIS A 56 -1.83 8.53 -5.06
N SER A 57 -2.82 8.62 -4.17
CA SER A 57 -3.20 7.56 -3.25
C SER A 57 -4.47 6.87 -3.75
N CYS A 58 -4.52 5.54 -3.71
CA CYS A 58 -5.69 4.78 -4.13
C CYS A 58 -5.83 3.47 -3.34
N VAL A 59 -7.07 3.00 -3.23
CA VAL A 59 -7.39 1.67 -2.74
C VAL A 59 -8.23 0.98 -3.81
N GLU A 60 -7.73 -0.14 -4.28
CA GLU A 60 -8.39 -1.02 -5.24
C GLU A 60 -8.48 -2.43 -4.62
N ASN A 61 -9.23 -3.29 -5.28
CA ASN A 61 -9.49 -4.65 -4.81
C ASN A 61 -8.21 -5.47 -4.56
N SER A 62 -7.23 -5.39 -5.46
CA SER A 62 -5.98 -6.14 -5.37
C SER A 62 -4.81 -5.34 -4.81
N ARG A 63 -4.96 -4.02 -4.60
CA ARG A 63 -3.83 -3.18 -4.21
C ARG A 63 -4.23 -1.91 -3.46
N MET A 64 -3.30 -1.39 -2.69
CA MET A 64 -3.36 -0.08 -2.05
C MET A 64 -2.06 0.67 -2.32
N ARG A 65 -2.19 1.97 -2.56
CA ARG A 65 -1.09 2.92 -2.62
C ARG A 65 -1.42 4.11 -1.75
N LEU A 66 -0.48 4.50 -0.89
CA LEU A 66 -0.52 5.75 -0.13
C LEU A 66 0.74 6.56 -0.46
N GLN A 67 0.56 7.79 -0.93
CA GLN A 67 1.65 8.75 -1.09
C GLN A 67 1.60 9.75 0.07
N ILE A 68 2.71 9.90 0.76
CA ILE A 68 2.95 10.94 1.75
C ILE A 68 3.99 11.90 1.17
N THR A 69 3.69 13.19 1.13
CA THR A 69 4.59 14.21 0.59
C THR A 69 5.10 15.11 1.72
N PHE A 70 6.39 15.43 1.65
CA PHE A 70 7.11 16.28 2.60
C PHE A 70 7.45 17.61 1.89
N PRO A 71 6.60 18.63 1.96
CA PRO A 71 6.76 19.87 1.18
C PRO A 71 8.04 20.63 1.53
N GLU A 72 8.54 20.49 2.76
CA GLU A 72 9.74 21.19 3.22
C GLU A 72 11.04 20.45 2.90
N ILE A 73 10.96 19.19 2.48
CA ILE A 73 12.13 18.40 2.08
C ILE A 73 12.16 18.37 0.57
N THR A 74 12.96 19.25 -0.02
CA THR A 74 13.11 19.35 -1.47
C THR A 74 14.44 18.78 -1.93
N LEU A 75 14.39 18.07 -3.06
CA LEU A 75 15.57 17.72 -3.84
C LEU A 75 15.70 18.76 -4.97
N HIS A 76 16.85 19.42 -5.04
CA HIS A 76 17.20 20.29 -6.15
C HIS A 76 17.79 19.45 -7.28
N ASP A 77 17.13 19.41 -8.44
CA ASP A 77 17.59 18.64 -9.61
C ASP A 77 18.44 19.48 -10.59
N GLY A 78 18.67 20.76 -10.28
CA GLY A 78 19.39 21.73 -11.09
C GLY A 78 18.49 22.67 -11.89
N GLU A 79 17.22 22.33 -12.09
CA GLU A 79 16.22 23.16 -12.76
C GLU A 79 15.04 23.52 -11.86
N SER A 80 14.74 22.68 -10.87
CA SER A 80 13.59 22.81 -9.98
C SER A 80 13.81 22.20 -8.59
N ASP A 81 12.97 22.60 -7.65
CA ASP A 81 12.87 21.98 -6.33
C ASP A 81 11.70 20.99 -6.31
N ILE A 82 12.02 19.71 -6.09
CA ILE A 82 11.04 18.62 -6.07
C ILE A 82 10.81 18.19 -4.63
N ALA A 83 9.58 18.33 -4.14
CA ALA A 83 9.21 17.83 -2.82
C ALA A 83 9.35 16.30 -2.74
N LEU A 84 10.04 15.80 -1.73
CA LEU A 84 10.22 14.38 -1.52
C LEU A 84 8.91 13.74 -1.07
N SER A 85 8.70 12.49 -1.49
CA SER A 85 7.53 11.71 -1.12
C SER A 85 7.90 10.29 -0.72
N LEU A 86 7.22 9.78 0.31
CA LEU A 86 7.23 8.39 0.73
C LEU A 86 6.02 7.68 0.12
N PHE A 87 6.25 6.46 -0.35
CA PHE A 87 5.21 5.62 -0.91
C PHE A 87 5.04 4.34 -0.10
N VAL A 88 3.81 4.05 0.32
CA VAL A 88 3.42 2.79 0.95
C VAL A 88 2.56 2.02 -0.04
N HIS A 89 2.95 0.79 -0.32
CA HIS A 89 2.27 -0.09 -1.26
C HIS A 89 1.93 -1.42 -0.60
N ASN A 90 0.71 -1.90 -0.84
CA ASN A 90 0.31 -3.27 -0.53
C ASN A 90 -0.39 -3.86 -1.75
N SER A 91 -0.09 -5.09 -2.11
CA SER A 91 -0.57 -5.72 -3.34
C SER A 91 -0.70 -7.22 -3.13
N TYR A 92 -1.78 -7.77 -3.68
CA TYR A 92 -2.18 -9.17 -3.55
C TYR A 92 -1.98 -9.95 -4.85
N ASP A 93 -1.39 -9.29 -5.85
CA ASP A 93 -1.02 -9.76 -7.19
C ASP A 93 0.05 -10.87 -7.17
#